data_AF-A0A2S8WDM1-F1
#
_entry.id   AF-A0A2S8WDM1-F1
#
_cell.length_a   1.000
_cell.length_b   1.000
_cell.length_c   1.000
_cell.angle_alpha   90.00
_cell.angle_beta   90.00
_cell.angle_gamma   90.00
#
_symmetry.space_group_name_H-M   'P 1'
#
loop_
_entity.id
_entity.type
_entity.pdbx_description
1 polymer ?
#
loop_
_entity_poly.entity_id
_entity_poly.type
_entity_poly.pdbx_seq_one_letter_code
_entity_poly.pdbx_strand_id
1 'polypeptide(L)'
;MEGEGTPEAVESDSTDPETFPREYVVKLRKESAGFRERAKRADDLATRLHTALVDATGKLADSRDLPFDEAHLSDSEALQEAIQSLLTERPHLASRKPMGNIGQGATNEAEAFGLGGLLRAHAN
;
A
#
# COMPACT_ATOMS: atom_id res chain seq x y z
N MET A 1 32.10 37.05 -56.04
CA MET A 1 33.06 36.25 -55.27
C MET A 1 33.55 37.16 -54.16
N GLU A 2 33.68 36.61 -52.95
CA GLU A 2 34.12 37.25 -51.71
C GLU A 2 33.03 37.79 -50.78
N GLY A 3 32.97 37.13 -49.63
CA GLY A 3 32.19 37.38 -48.44
C GLY A 3 32.77 36.43 -47.39
N GLU A 4 33.88 36.86 -46.78
CA GLU A 4 34.59 36.12 -45.73
C GLU A 4 33.65 35.94 -44.53
N GLY A 5 33.18 34.71 -44.34
CA GLY A 5 32.55 34.27 -43.11
C GLY A 5 33.60 33.66 -42.20
N THR A 6 34.22 34.48 -41.35
CA THR A 6 34.99 34.00 -40.20
C THR A 6 34.10 33.10 -39.35
N PRO A 7 34.45 31.83 -39.10
CA PRO A 7 33.74 31.05 -38.10
C PRO A 7 34.13 31.60 -36.72
N GLU A 8 33.23 32.40 -36.13
CA GLU A 8 33.35 32.83 -34.75
C GLU A 8 33.33 31.58 -33.87
N ALA A 9 34.49 31.31 -33.27
CA ALA A 9 34.73 30.14 -32.45
C ALA A 9 33.76 30.16 -31.26
N VAL A 10 32.96 29.10 -31.15
CA VAL A 10 32.35 28.72 -29.88
C VAL A 10 33.49 28.56 -28.87
N GLU A 11 33.66 29.54 -27.98
CA GLU A 11 34.46 29.39 -26.78
C GLU A 11 33.89 28.20 -26.01
N SER A 12 34.54 27.05 -26.16
CA SER A 12 34.38 25.93 -25.26
C SER A 12 34.92 26.41 -23.92
N ASP A 13 34.03 26.90 -23.07
CA ASP A 13 34.27 27.17 -21.67
C ASP A 13 34.76 25.85 -21.06
N SER A 14 36.08 25.70 -21.00
CA SER A 14 36.75 24.51 -20.51
C SER A 14 36.43 24.42 -19.03
N THR A 15 35.35 23.72 -18.72
CA THR A 15 34.86 23.50 -17.36
C THR A 15 35.79 22.50 -16.70
N ASP A 16 36.95 22.98 -16.23
CA ASP A 16 37.80 22.20 -15.35
C ASP A 16 36.95 21.76 -14.15
N PRO A 17 36.89 20.46 -13.82
CA PRO A 17 35.98 19.96 -12.80
C PRO A 17 36.35 20.55 -11.43
N GLU A 18 35.45 21.34 -10.86
CA GLU A 18 35.58 21.83 -9.49
C GLU A 18 35.79 20.64 -8.53
N THR A 19 36.95 20.63 -7.85
CA THR A 19 37.32 19.52 -6.97
C THR A 19 36.87 19.81 -5.54
N PHE A 20 35.91 19.02 -5.05
CA PHE A 20 35.41 19.14 -3.68
C PHE A 20 36.37 18.53 -2.63
N PRO A 21 36.43 19.07 -1.40
CA PRO A 21 37.19 18.48 -0.32
C PRO A 21 36.74 17.03 -0.04
N ARG A 22 37.73 16.13 0.16
CA ARG A 22 37.47 14.70 0.39
C ARG A 22 36.52 14.45 1.56
N GLU A 23 36.67 15.20 2.65
CA GLU A 23 35.83 15.06 3.84
C GLU A 23 34.35 15.34 3.55
N TYR A 24 34.07 16.36 2.74
CA TYR A 24 32.71 16.72 2.32
C TYR A 24 32.07 15.61 1.49
N VAL A 25 32.78 15.08 0.49
CA VAL A 25 32.27 13.98 -0.35
C VAL A 25 32.04 12.70 0.46
N VAL A 26 32.92 12.39 1.41
CA VAL A 26 32.75 11.23 2.30
C VAL A 26 31.51 11.41 3.19
N LYS A 27 31.30 12.60 3.75
CA LYS A 27 30.10 12.91 4.53
C LYS A 27 28.84 12.75 3.67
N LEU A 28 28.82 13.34 2.48
CA LEU A 28 27.68 13.25 1.55
C LEU A 28 27.36 11.80 1.15
N ARG A 29 28.39 10.96 0.92
CA ARG A 29 28.19 9.53 0.62
C ARG A 29 27.56 8.78 1.78
N LYS A 30 28.00 9.04 3.01
CA LYS A 30 27.41 8.44 4.22
C LYS A 30 25.96 8.85 4.38
N GLU A 31 25.66 10.14 4.21
CA GLU A 31 24.29 10.66 4.28
C GLU A 31 23.41 10.03 3.20
N SER A 32 23.88 10.01 1.95
CA SER A 32 23.18 9.40 0.82
C SER A 32 22.96 7.90 1.00
N ALA A 33 23.92 7.18 1.60
CA ALA A 33 23.74 5.77 1.96
C ALA A 33 22.63 5.60 3.00
N GLY A 34 22.62 6.43 4.05
CA GLY A 34 21.57 6.43 5.06
C GLY A 34 20.18 6.72 4.49
N PHE A 35 20.06 7.66 3.53
CA PHE A 35 18.80 7.91 2.85
C PHE A 35 18.31 6.71 2.05
N ARG A 36 19.20 6.03 1.30
CA ARG A 36 18.83 4.82 0.56
C ARG A 36 18.39 3.68 1.47
N GLU A 37 19.06 3.49 2.61
CA GLU A 37 18.65 2.48 3.58
C GLU A 37 17.30 2.78 4.21
N ARG A 38 17.03 4.05 4.52
CA ARG A 38 15.74 4.48 5.07
C ARG A 38 14.61 4.33 4.05
N ALA A 39 14.86 4.69 2.79
CA ALA A 39 13.91 4.51 1.70
C ALA A 39 13.53 3.03 1.53
N LYS A 40 14.53 2.14 1.40
CA LYS A 40 14.29 0.68 1.32
C LYS A 40 13.46 0.16 2.50
N ARG A 41 13.80 0.60 3.72
CA ARG A 41 13.04 0.21 4.92
C ARG A 41 11.60 0.74 4.89
N ALA A 42 11.36 1.93 4.35
CA ALA A 42 10.02 2.46 4.19
C ALA A 42 9.23 1.65 3.17
N ASP A 43 9.82 1.30 2.03
CA ASP A 43 9.20 0.46 0.98
C ASP A 43 8.82 -0.92 1.51
N ASP A 44 9.72 -1.55 2.28
CA ASP A 44 9.48 -2.84 2.93
C ASP A 44 8.32 -2.78 3.93
N LEU A 45 8.24 -1.70 4.72
CA LEU A 45 7.17 -1.48 5.69
C LEU A 45 5.84 -1.17 5.01
N ALA A 46 5.85 -0.38 3.94
CA ALA A 46 4.68 -0.05 3.14
C ALA A 46 4.07 -1.32 2.54
N THR A 47 4.91 -2.20 1.96
CA THR A 47 4.48 -3.49 1.42
C THR A 47 3.84 -4.37 2.50
N ARG A 48 4.47 -4.45 3.68
CA ARG A 48 3.94 -5.24 4.81
C ARG A 48 2.62 -4.69 5.33
N LEU A 49 2.49 -3.36 5.40
CA LEU A 49 1.25 -2.71 5.82
C LEU A 49 0.13 -2.98 4.83
N HIS A 50 0.41 -2.87 3.53
CA HIS A 50 -0.56 -3.20 2.48
C HIS A 50 -1.05 -4.64 2.61
N THR A 51 -0.15 -5.61 2.75
CA THR A 51 -0.54 -7.02 2.96
C THR A 51 -1.40 -7.18 4.21
N ALA A 52 -1.06 -6.52 5.32
CA ALA A 52 -1.84 -6.59 6.56
C ALA A 52 -3.24 -5.95 6.42
N LEU A 53 -3.36 -4.85 5.68
CA LEU A 53 -4.65 -4.21 5.40
C LEU A 53 -5.54 -5.12 4.53
N VAL A 54 -4.96 -5.75 3.51
CA VAL A 54 -5.68 -6.73 2.68
C VAL A 54 -6.11 -7.94 3.51
N ASP A 55 -5.23 -8.49 4.34
CA ASP A 55 -5.54 -9.59 5.27
C ASP A 55 -6.69 -9.21 6.21
N ALA A 56 -6.68 -7.97 6.73
CA ALA A 56 -7.72 -7.48 7.63
C ALA A 56 -9.10 -7.38 6.96
N THR A 57 -9.16 -7.22 5.63
CA THR A 57 -10.46 -7.26 4.91
C THR A 57 -11.08 -8.66 4.90
N GLY A 58 -10.27 -9.72 4.99
CA GLY A 58 -10.72 -11.11 4.96
C GLY A 58 -11.37 -11.57 3.65
N LYS A 59 -11.36 -10.73 2.60
CA LYS A 59 -12.04 -10.99 1.32
C LYS A 59 -11.23 -11.87 0.37
N LEU A 60 -9.90 -11.78 0.41
CA LEU A 60 -8.99 -12.55 -0.44
C LEU A 60 -8.48 -13.81 0.28
N ALA A 61 -8.24 -14.87 -0.47
CA ALA A 61 -7.67 -16.12 0.05
C ALA A 61 -6.16 -15.97 0.37
N ASP A 62 -5.42 -15.27 -0.49
CA ASP A 62 -4.04 -14.83 -0.26
C ASP A 62 -3.95 -13.31 -0.48
N SER A 63 -3.42 -12.60 0.51
CA SER A 63 -3.26 -11.15 0.47
C SER A 63 -2.15 -10.68 -0.46
N ARG A 64 -1.33 -11.61 -0.96
CA ARG A 64 -0.29 -11.34 -1.96
C ARG A 64 -0.82 -11.29 -3.40
N ASP A 65 -2.08 -11.69 -3.61
CA ASP A 65 -2.69 -11.68 -4.94
C ASP A 65 -3.05 -10.27 -5.42
N LEU A 66 -3.23 -9.32 -4.48
CA LEU A 66 -3.42 -7.91 -4.81
C LEU A 66 -2.04 -7.22 -4.95
N PRO A 67 -1.71 -6.64 -6.11
CA PRO A 67 -0.46 -5.89 -6.26
C PRO A 67 -0.42 -4.68 -5.32
N PHE A 68 0.79 -4.33 -4.88
CA PHE A 68 1.01 -3.14 -4.08
C PHE A 68 0.67 -1.88 -4.88
N ASP A 69 -0.15 -1.02 -4.29
CA ASP A 69 -0.40 0.34 -4.75
C ASP A 69 -0.33 1.26 -3.52
N GLU A 70 0.37 2.38 -3.65
CA GLU A 70 0.52 3.36 -2.59
C GLU A 70 -0.82 4.00 -2.22
N ALA A 71 -1.73 4.15 -3.19
CA ALA A 71 -3.06 4.72 -2.96
C ALA A 71 -3.87 3.93 -1.93
N HIS A 72 -3.67 2.60 -1.87
CA HIS A 72 -4.34 1.71 -0.92
C HIS A 72 -3.98 1.98 0.55
N LEU A 73 -2.84 2.62 0.83
CA LEU A 73 -2.40 2.90 2.19
C LEU A 73 -3.11 4.13 2.78
N SER A 74 -3.42 5.10 1.94
CA SER A 74 -4.09 6.35 2.33
C SER A 74 -5.60 6.32 2.14
N ASP A 75 -6.09 5.52 1.20
CA ASP A 75 -7.51 5.45 0.84
C ASP A 75 -8.05 4.02 0.96
N SER A 76 -8.89 3.81 1.96
CA SER A 76 -9.56 2.54 2.21
C SER A 76 -10.62 2.20 1.15
N GLU A 77 -11.24 3.21 0.53
CA GLU A 77 -12.26 2.98 -0.51
C GLU A 77 -11.60 2.47 -1.79
N ALA A 78 -10.50 3.10 -2.22
CA ALA A 78 -9.69 2.64 -3.35
C ALA A 78 -9.22 1.18 -3.17
N LEU A 79 -8.77 0.82 -1.97
CA LEU A 79 -8.41 -0.57 -1.64
C LEU A 79 -9.60 -1.53 -1.81
N GLN A 80 -10.78 -1.15 -1.32
CA GLN A 80 -11.97 -1.99 -1.43
C GLN A 80 -12.44 -2.14 -2.87
N GLU A 81 -12.40 -1.08 -3.66
CA GLU A 81 -12.74 -1.10 -5.08
C GLU A 81 -11.79 -2.00 -5.87
N ALA A 82 -10.48 -1.88 -5.63
CA ALA A 82 -9.47 -2.74 -6.25
C ALA A 82 -9.71 -4.22 -5.93
N ILE A 83 -10.03 -4.54 -4.67
CA ILE A 83 -10.38 -5.91 -4.26
C ILE A 83 -11.67 -6.38 -4.98
N GLN A 84 -12.71 -5.55 -5.04
CA GLN A 84 -13.96 -5.93 -5.72
C GLN A 84 -13.77 -6.15 -7.22
N SER A 85 -13.00 -5.29 -7.88
CA SER A 85 -12.62 -5.43 -9.29
C SER A 85 -11.89 -6.76 -9.52
N LEU A 86 -10.86 -7.02 -8.71
CA LEU A 86 -10.07 -8.25 -8.78
C LEU A 86 -10.93 -9.51 -8.59
N LEU A 87 -11.85 -9.49 -7.62
CA LEU A 87 -12.75 -10.62 -7.37
C LEU A 87 -13.78 -10.82 -8.48
N THR A 88 -14.21 -9.74 -9.14
CA THR A 88 -15.11 -9.79 -10.29
C THR A 88 -14.44 -10.46 -11.49
N GLU A 89 -13.17 -10.14 -11.74
CA GLU A 89 -12.38 -10.78 -12.81
C GLU A 89 -11.94 -12.20 -12.45
N ARG A 90 -11.57 -12.42 -11.20
CA ARG A 90 -10.97 -13.66 -10.70
C ARG A 90 -11.69 -14.15 -9.44
N PRO A 91 -12.90 -14.73 -9.59
CA PRO A 91 -13.72 -15.16 -8.46
C PRO A 91 -13.09 -16.30 -7.64
N HIS A 92 -12.12 -17.02 -8.19
CA HIS A 92 -11.41 -18.09 -7.50
C HIS A 92 -10.45 -17.59 -6.40
N LEU A 93 -10.10 -16.30 -6.40
CA LEU A 93 -9.26 -15.66 -5.38
C LEU A 93 -10.05 -15.27 -4.12
N ALA A 94 -11.38 -15.39 -4.15
CA ALA A 94 -12.22 -15.11 -3.00
C ALA A 94 -11.88 -16.04 -1.82
N SER A 95 -11.84 -15.46 -0.62
CA SER A 95 -11.66 -16.20 0.61
C SER A 95 -12.73 -17.29 0.74
N ARG A 96 -12.29 -18.50 1.05
CA ARG A 96 -13.16 -19.64 1.35
C ARG A 96 -13.38 -19.81 2.85
N LYS A 97 -12.76 -18.95 3.67
CA LYS A 97 -12.93 -19.00 5.13
C LYS A 97 -14.29 -18.38 5.46
N PRO A 98 -15.18 -19.10 6.16
CA PRO A 98 -16.41 -18.49 6.63
C PRO A 98 -16.05 -17.35 7.59
N MET A 99 -16.56 -16.16 7.30
CA MET A 99 -16.42 -14.97 8.14
C MET A 99 -17.78 -14.68 8.79
N GLY A 100 -17.79 -14.44 10.10
CA GLY A 100 -19.00 -14.19 10.88
C GLY A 100 -19.37 -15.33 11.85
N ASN A 101 -20.49 -15.14 12.55
CA ASN A 101 -20.98 -16.12 13.52
C ASN A 101 -21.64 -17.29 12.78
N ILE A 102 -20.87 -18.38 12.58
CA ILE A 102 -21.31 -19.61 11.91
C ILE A 102 -22.33 -20.45 12.70
N GLY A 103 -22.88 -19.90 13.80
CA GLY A 103 -23.87 -20.58 14.63
C GLY A 103 -23.30 -21.79 15.39
N GLN A 104 -21.99 -21.95 15.41
CA GLN A 104 -21.29 -22.98 16.18
C GLN A 104 -20.45 -22.35 17.28
N GLY A 105 -20.87 -22.55 18.52
CA GLY A 105 -20.29 -21.96 19.73
C GLY A 105 -21.38 -21.46 20.67
N ALA A 106 -21.02 -21.20 21.93
CA ALA A 106 -21.94 -20.58 22.88
C ALA A 106 -22.31 -19.18 22.38
N THR A 107 -23.53 -19.00 21.89
CA THR A 107 -24.08 -17.69 21.56
C THR A 107 -24.45 -16.99 22.87
N ASN A 108 -24.04 -15.73 23.04
CA ASN A 108 -24.42 -14.92 24.22
C ASN A 108 -25.90 -14.49 24.20
N GLU A 109 -26.70 -14.99 23.25
CA GLU A 109 -28.10 -14.66 23.12
C GLU A 109 -28.94 -15.89 23.45
N ALA A 110 -28.91 -16.26 24.74
CA ALA A 110 -30.02 -16.97 25.34
C ALA A 110 -31.09 -15.92 25.62
N GLU A 111 -31.87 -15.52 24.61
CA GLU A 111 -33.18 -14.96 24.89
C GLU A 111 -33.94 -16.07 25.61
N ALA A 112 -34.03 -15.95 26.93
CA ALA A 112 -34.71 -16.92 27.77
C ALA A 112 -36.16 -16.96 27.29
N PHE A 113 -36.49 -17.99 26.51
CA PHE A 113 -37.84 -18.22 26.00
C PHE A 113 -38.75 -18.51 27.21
N GLY A 114 -39.24 -17.43 27.80
CA GLY A 114 -39.99 -17.42 29.04
C GLY A 114 -41.44 -17.06 28.77
N LEU A 115 -42.35 -17.64 29.54
CA LEU A 115 -43.78 -17.38 29.45
C LEU A 115 -44.12 -15.88 29.55
N GLY A 116 -43.32 -15.09 30.28
CA GLY A 116 -43.50 -13.64 30.36
C GLY A 116 -43.28 -12.88 29.04
N GLY A 117 -42.44 -13.40 28.14
CA GLY A 117 -42.25 -12.86 26.79
C GLY A 117 -43.47 -13.15 25.90
N LEU A 118 -43.97 -14.38 25.95
CA LEU A 118 -45.20 -14.81 25.25
C LEU A 118 -46.43 -14.00 25.67
N LEU A 119 -46.58 -13.73 26.97
CA LEU A 119 -47.73 -13.00 27.50
C LEU A 119 -47.70 -11.51 27.11
N ARG A 120 -46.52 -10.91 27.00
CA ARG A 120 -46.34 -9.52 26.55
C ARG A 120 -46.59 -9.36 25.05
N ALA A 121 -46.19 -10.35 24.24
CA ALA A 121 -46.43 -10.36 22.80
C ALA A 121 -47.92 -10.47 22.43
N HIS A 122 -48.72 -11.11 23.30
CA HIS A 122 -50.16 -11.32 23.10
C HIS A 122 -51.07 -10.31 23.82
N ALA A 123 -50.51 -9.28 24.47
CA ALA A 123 -51.25 -8.28 25.24
C ALA A 123 -51.65 -7.01 24.44
N ASN A 124 -51.74 -7.11 23.11
CA ASN A 124 -52.32 -6.06 22.24
C ASN A 124 -53.71 -6.45 21.76
#